data_AF-A0A927UQQ0-F1
#
_entry.id   AF-A0A927UQQ0-F1
#
_cell.length_a   1.000
_cell.length_b   1.000
_cell.length_c   1.000
_cell.angle_alpha   90.00
_cell.angle_beta   90.00
_cell.angle_gamma   90.00
#
_symmetry.space_group_name_H-M   'P 1'
#
loop_
_entity.id
_entity.type
_entity.pdbx_description
1 polymer ?
#
loop_
_entity_poly.entity_id
_entity_poly.type
_entity_poly.pdbx_seq_one_letter_code
_entity_poly.pdbx_strand_id
1 'polypeptide(L)'
;MKYIREYKEKFEKLRDIKHKYGLETEELDKIIEGIEFYRVNTPVIGNFSTGKSSMINAIIGKPLLSVDITPETAVPTEVYYGNNKVYQYDKTGVIERRIEELPLKGLTVQTTDVVKIEYDNEFLEKIRSVNIVDLPGFDTSIELHNKAIDQYLPNSLAYLLVVSSDEPVLKESISDFLKELKEYNMPVYVVITKSNRLDEDELEECRKLLKKLIKRIYDQDDVTVACVDAYGRVNIEELKDILIEIQGKTGEIFINKYSKLLRNETRYPVAYIEDRMDKECLSTSRLELEKEKLEKRMKEITVEIEKEKNNFDRQAKVCINTIRDRVKTDLESSVATISAMLESGADITDKINSIVRRSVRIGINTEFEPKLKKYVEHIAEMIQIEFPANEILIANINTKLSGNIVEDSAKTALPIVLAGVGAVLAGPLIAVIGGVTGIVADTVLNIKNNRKRQHEIDLAANNLINEVSEQTVASIEGEIMRYISNINEKIEKDVLRQKEILKKSIQDVEIDISIEESNRAKTMESLEADLEVLRKFSEDNLEKEQSEEATTDEEA
;
A
#
# COMPACT_ATOMS: atom_id res chain seq x y z
N MET A 1 18.79 12.28 -6.99
CA MET A 1 19.10 13.74 -7.05
C MET A 1 18.66 14.37 -8.36
N LYS A 2 19.16 13.96 -9.55
CA LYS A 2 18.80 14.59 -10.84
C LYS A 2 17.28 14.60 -11.10
N TYR A 3 16.62 13.45 -10.97
CA TYR A 3 15.16 13.33 -11.17
C TYR A 3 14.34 14.10 -10.14
N ILE A 4 14.77 14.15 -8.88
CA ILE A 4 14.07 14.92 -7.83
C ILE A 4 13.97 16.39 -8.23
N ARG A 5 15.11 16.99 -8.62
CA ARG A 5 15.14 18.37 -9.06
C ARG A 5 14.28 18.59 -10.31
N GLU A 6 14.42 17.71 -11.31
CA GLU A 6 13.64 17.79 -12.54
C GLU A 6 12.13 17.76 -12.29
N TYR A 7 11.64 16.80 -11.51
CA TYR A 7 10.21 16.71 -11.20
C TYR A 7 9.75 17.84 -10.29
N LYS A 8 10.57 18.29 -9.34
CA LYS A 8 10.25 19.47 -8.53
C LYS A 8 10.04 20.69 -9.41
N GLU A 9 10.93 20.94 -10.37
CA GLU A 9 10.78 22.04 -11.35
C GLU A 9 9.51 21.88 -12.21
N LYS A 10 9.16 20.65 -12.63
CA LYS A 10 7.90 20.37 -13.35
C LYS A 10 6.66 20.69 -12.48
N PHE A 11 6.64 20.24 -11.23
CA PHE A 11 5.53 20.51 -10.30
C PHE A 11 5.45 22.00 -9.95
N GLU A 12 6.57 22.69 -9.70
CA GLU A 12 6.59 24.14 -9.46
C GLU A 12 6.01 24.90 -10.66
N LYS A 13 6.38 24.52 -11.89
CA LYS A 13 5.81 25.12 -13.10
C LYS A 13 4.31 24.86 -13.24
N LEU A 14 3.85 23.65 -12.91
CA LEU A 14 2.43 23.31 -12.87
C LEU A 14 1.69 24.13 -11.80
N ARG A 15 2.31 24.40 -10.65
CA ARG A 15 1.79 25.28 -9.62
C ARG A 15 1.60 26.69 -10.13
N ASP A 16 2.60 27.24 -10.80
CA ASP A 16 2.58 28.61 -11.31
C ASP A 16 1.46 28.79 -12.35
N ILE A 17 1.28 27.79 -13.23
CA ILE A 17 0.15 27.74 -14.17
C ILE A 17 -1.19 27.69 -13.41
N LYS A 18 -1.33 26.80 -12.42
CA LYS A 18 -2.55 26.73 -11.59
C LYS A 18 -2.84 28.06 -10.89
N HIS A 19 -1.85 28.70 -10.29
CA HIS A 19 -2.00 30.01 -9.65
C HIS A 19 -2.40 31.12 -10.63
N LYS A 20 -1.78 31.16 -11.82
CA LYS A 20 -2.13 32.12 -12.87
C LYS A 20 -3.62 32.07 -13.23
N TYR A 21 -4.20 30.88 -13.22
CA TYR A 21 -5.62 30.65 -13.48
C TYR A 21 -6.47 30.55 -12.20
N GLY A 22 -5.91 30.80 -11.02
CA GLY A 22 -6.62 30.72 -9.73
C GLY A 22 -7.21 29.33 -9.43
N LEU A 23 -6.55 28.27 -9.88
CA LEU A 23 -6.91 26.87 -9.62
C LEU A 23 -6.28 26.40 -8.30
N GLU A 24 -6.86 25.39 -7.66
CA GLU A 24 -6.39 24.85 -6.38
C GLU A 24 -5.00 24.20 -6.47
N THR A 25 -4.12 24.52 -5.51
CA THR A 25 -2.73 24.02 -5.44
C THR A 25 -2.39 23.19 -4.21
N GLU A 26 -3.29 23.05 -3.23
CA GLU A 26 -2.95 22.44 -1.93
C GLU A 26 -2.34 21.03 -2.02
N GLU A 27 -2.90 20.16 -2.86
CA GLU A 27 -2.35 18.81 -3.08
C GLU A 27 -0.97 18.85 -3.74
N LEU A 28 -0.77 19.80 -4.63
CA LEU A 28 0.47 19.98 -5.39
C LEU A 28 1.58 20.56 -4.51
N ASP A 29 1.26 21.48 -3.60
CA ASP A 29 2.19 22.01 -2.62
C ASP A 29 2.71 20.89 -1.69
N LYS A 30 1.83 19.99 -1.23
CA LYS A 30 2.24 18.79 -0.47
C LYS A 30 3.18 17.89 -1.27
N ILE A 31 2.96 17.72 -2.58
CA ILE A 31 3.84 16.93 -3.44
C ILE A 31 5.21 17.59 -3.57
N ILE A 32 5.26 18.92 -3.79
CA ILE A 32 6.50 19.69 -3.91
C ILE A 32 7.31 19.65 -2.60
N GLU A 33 6.65 19.73 -1.45
CA GLU A 33 7.31 19.60 -0.14
C GLU A 33 7.82 18.17 0.09
N GLY A 34 7.06 17.15 -0.29
CA GLY A 34 7.39 15.75 -0.04
C GLY A 34 8.44 15.15 -0.97
N ILE A 35 8.57 15.65 -2.21
CA ILE A 35 9.42 15.04 -3.25
C ILE A 35 10.91 15.03 -2.90
N GLU A 36 11.37 16.00 -2.10
CA GLU A 36 12.77 16.11 -1.66
C GLU A 36 13.13 15.05 -0.60
N PHE A 37 12.13 14.58 0.14
CA PHE A 37 12.28 13.57 1.18
C PHE A 37 11.95 12.16 0.68
N TYR A 38 11.71 11.99 -0.63
CA TYR A 38 11.36 10.70 -1.18
C TYR A 38 12.46 9.66 -0.95
N ARG A 39 12.06 8.56 -0.35
CA ARG A 39 12.87 7.37 -0.14
C ARG A 39 12.03 6.14 -0.42
N VAL A 40 12.73 5.06 -0.75
CA VAL A 40 12.13 3.78 -1.04
C VAL A 40 12.47 2.82 0.08
N ASN A 41 11.47 2.14 0.61
CA ASN A 41 11.65 1.21 1.70
C ASN A 41 12.28 -0.10 1.18
N THR A 42 13.17 -0.66 1.99
CA THR A 42 13.76 -1.98 1.78
C THR A 42 13.60 -2.75 3.08
N PRO A 43 12.45 -3.43 3.27
CA PRO A 43 12.15 -4.09 4.52
C PRO A 43 12.94 -5.38 4.71
N VAL A 44 13.44 -5.56 5.93
CA VAL A 44 14.24 -6.71 6.35
C VAL A 44 13.34 -7.68 7.09
N ILE A 45 13.05 -8.82 6.46
CA ILE A 45 12.14 -9.84 6.95
C ILE A 45 12.90 -11.09 7.35
N GLY A 46 12.35 -11.88 8.28
CA GLY A 46 12.98 -13.14 8.71
C GLY A 46 12.58 -13.54 10.11
N ASN A 47 12.85 -14.80 10.46
CA ASN A 47 12.55 -15.38 11.77
C ASN A 47 13.16 -14.56 12.92
N PHE A 48 12.63 -14.78 14.12
CA PHE A 48 13.20 -14.16 15.32
C PHE A 48 14.63 -14.66 15.54
N SER A 49 15.52 -13.81 16.08
CA SER A 49 16.91 -14.16 16.38
C SER A 49 17.77 -14.61 15.17
N THR A 50 17.36 -14.29 13.93
CA THR A 50 18.18 -14.50 12.73
C THR A 50 19.30 -13.48 12.55
N GLY A 51 19.38 -12.45 13.40
CA GLY A 51 20.45 -11.46 13.35
C GLY A 51 20.20 -10.26 12.43
N LYS A 52 18.95 -9.96 12.08
CA LYS A 52 18.55 -8.77 11.29
C LYS A 52 19.13 -7.46 11.83
N SER A 53 18.84 -7.12 13.08
CA SER A 53 19.32 -5.89 13.72
C SER A 53 20.85 -5.87 13.86
N SER A 54 21.48 -7.03 14.08
CA SER A 54 22.96 -7.14 14.11
C SER A 54 23.58 -6.86 12.74
N MET A 55 22.99 -7.41 11.67
CA MET A 55 23.41 -7.19 10.29
C MET A 55 23.28 -5.71 9.90
N ILE A 56 22.17 -5.06 10.26
CA ILE A 56 21.97 -3.63 10.00
C ILE A 56 22.98 -2.78 10.81
N ASN A 57 23.20 -3.10 12.09
CA ASN A 57 24.23 -2.45 12.90
C ASN A 57 25.64 -2.62 12.30
N ALA A 58 25.94 -3.77 11.69
CA ALA A 58 27.21 -4.02 11.01
C ALA A 58 27.37 -3.13 9.77
N ILE A 59 26.31 -2.93 8.97
CA ILE A 59 26.30 -1.98 7.83
C ILE A 59 26.58 -0.56 8.31
N ILE A 60 25.94 -0.17 9.42
CA ILE A 60 26.05 1.17 10.02
C ILE A 60 27.42 1.38 10.69
N GLY A 61 28.05 0.31 11.17
CA GLY A 61 29.26 0.35 11.99
C GLY A 61 29.04 0.80 13.43
N LYS A 62 27.78 0.92 13.89
CA LYS A 62 27.41 1.25 15.27
C LYS A 62 26.19 0.45 15.74
N PRO A 63 26.08 0.15 17.05
CA PRO A 63 24.95 -0.56 17.62
C PRO A 63 23.74 0.38 17.84
N LEU A 64 23.11 0.86 16.76
CA LEU A 64 21.97 1.77 16.83
C LEU A 64 20.65 1.04 17.13
N LEU A 65 20.51 -0.20 16.66
CA LEU A 65 19.36 -1.05 16.89
C LEU A 65 19.59 -1.97 18.09
N SER A 66 18.54 -2.23 18.88
CA SER A 66 18.60 -3.24 19.94
C SER A 66 18.73 -4.64 19.34
N VAL A 67 19.48 -5.51 20.01
CA VAL A 67 19.76 -6.90 19.59
C VAL A 67 19.20 -7.91 20.60
N ASP A 68 18.29 -7.48 21.48
CA ASP A 68 17.76 -8.34 22.54
C ASP A 68 16.99 -9.56 21.98
N ILE A 69 17.12 -10.70 22.66
CA ILE A 69 16.63 -12.03 22.24
C ILE A 69 15.19 -12.28 22.75
N THR A 70 14.48 -11.25 23.19
CA THR A 70 13.09 -11.40 23.69
C THR A 70 12.05 -10.94 22.65
N PRO A 71 11.08 -11.80 22.28
CA PRO A 71 10.01 -11.55 21.30
C PRO A 71 9.21 -10.24 21.46
N GLU A 72 9.06 -9.76 22.69
CA GLU A 72 7.95 -8.89 23.09
C GLU A 72 8.16 -7.38 22.79
N THR A 73 9.26 -7.00 22.11
CA THR A 73 9.77 -5.60 22.10
C THR A 73 10.15 -5.01 20.75
N ALA A 74 9.79 -5.64 19.64
CA ALA A 74 10.27 -5.20 18.34
C ALA A 74 9.28 -4.21 17.69
N VAL A 75 9.66 -2.93 17.62
CA VAL A 75 8.99 -1.87 16.86
C VAL A 75 9.69 -1.69 15.52
N PRO A 76 8.96 -1.51 14.39
CA PRO A 76 9.60 -1.21 13.11
C PRO A 76 10.56 -0.03 13.22
N THR A 77 11.79 -0.22 12.76
CA THR A 77 12.81 0.81 12.81
C THR A 77 13.38 1.11 11.42
N GLU A 78 13.19 2.33 10.97
CA GLU A 78 13.65 2.83 9.68
C GLU A 78 15.02 3.51 9.85
N VAL A 79 16.02 3.09 9.08
CA VAL A 79 17.37 3.66 9.12
C VAL A 79 17.77 4.18 7.75
N TYR A 80 18.19 5.44 7.72
CA TYR A 80 18.56 6.10 6.47
C TYR A 80 19.56 7.24 6.68
N TYR A 81 20.21 7.66 5.59
CA TYR A 81 21.19 8.74 5.64
C TYR A 81 20.57 10.08 6.08
N GLY A 82 21.15 10.74 7.08
CA GLY A 82 20.68 12.04 7.57
C GLY A 82 21.54 12.63 8.66
N ASN A 83 21.02 13.63 9.39
CA ASN A 83 21.82 14.47 10.29
C ASN A 83 21.82 14.01 11.76
N ASN A 84 22.01 12.71 12.01
CA ASN A 84 22.10 12.13 13.36
C ASN A 84 20.88 12.44 14.26
N LYS A 85 19.67 12.26 13.72
CA LYS A 85 18.40 12.51 14.42
C LYS A 85 17.61 11.23 14.62
N VAL A 86 16.85 11.17 15.71
CA VAL A 86 15.97 10.04 15.99
C VAL A 86 14.57 10.55 16.23
N TYR A 87 13.59 9.94 15.56
CA TYR A 87 12.17 10.25 15.71
C TYR A 87 11.42 9.02 16.15
N GLN A 88 10.81 9.07 17.32
CA GLN A 88 9.89 8.04 17.81
C GLN A 88 8.47 8.51 17.55
N TYR A 89 7.73 7.76 16.72
CA TYR A 89 6.33 8.01 16.45
C TYR A 89 5.49 7.09 17.34
N ASP A 90 4.74 7.69 18.25
CA ASP A 90 3.78 7.01 19.11
C ASP A 90 2.36 7.38 18.68
N LYS A 91 1.36 6.66 19.20
CA LYS A 91 -0.07 6.92 18.91
C LYS A 91 -0.55 8.34 19.24
N THR A 92 0.21 9.07 20.06
CA THR A 92 -0.12 10.42 20.55
C THR A 92 0.70 11.53 19.89
N GLY A 93 1.71 11.21 19.06
CA GLY A 93 2.55 12.21 18.39
C GLY A 93 3.99 11.76 18.13
N VAL A 94 4.86 12.74 17.85
CA VAL A 94 6.28 12.51 17.51
C VAL A 94 7.19 13.00 18.63
N ILE A 95 8.12 12.16 19.05
CA ILE A 95 9.16 12.47 20.04
C ILE A 95 10.51 12.52 19.31
N GLU A 96 11.11 13.70 19.23
CA GLU A 96 12.49 13.86 18.75
C GLU A 96 13.47 13.47 19.88
N ARG A 97 14.42 12.60 19.56
CA ARG A 97 15.43 12.06 20.47
C ARG A 97 16.83 12.28 19.90
N ARG A 98 17.82 12.22 20.80
CA ARG A 98 19.23 12.27 20.40
C ARG A 98 19.74 10.89 20.02
N ILE A 99 20.70 10.85 19.11
CA ILE A 99 21.27 9.58 18.65
C ILE A 99 22.02 8.82 19.75
N GLU A 100 22.55 9.53 20.74
CA GLU A 100 23.24 8.94 21.89
C GLU A 100 22.28 8.20 22.84
N GLU A 101 20.97 8.37 22.69
CA GLU A 101 19.95 7.60 23.43
C GLU A 101 19.75 6.19 22.85
N LEU A 102 20.33 5.89 21.68
CA LEU A 102 20.24 4.57 21.06
C LEU A 102 21.24 3.56 21.66
N PRO A 103 20.89 2.26 21.68
CA PRO A 103 19.63 1.69 21.24
C PRO A 103 18.51 1.94 22.27
N LEU A 104 17.31 2.28 21.78
CA LEU A 104 16.13 2.41 22.63
C LEU A 104 15.72 1.02 23.16
N LYS A 105 15.34 0.96 24.44
CA LYS A 105 14.93 -0.29 25.12
C LYS A 105 13.51 -0.18 25.62
N GLY A 106 12.82 -1.32 25.68
CA GLY A 106 11.46 -1.42 26.24
C GLY A 106 10.37 -0.77 25.38
N LEU A 107 10.63 -0.55 24.09
CA LEU A 107 9.60 -0.13 23.14
C LEU A 107 8.67 -1.30 22.83
N THR A 108 7.39 -1.02 22.63
CA THR A 108 6.39 -2.02 22.25
C THR A 108 5.54 -1.52 21.10
N VAL A 109 5.11 -2.43 20.21
CA VAL A 109 4.19 -2.09 19.11
C VAL A 109 2.83 -1.56 19.60
N GLN A 110 2.49 -1.76 20.87
CA GLN A 110 1.27 -1.20 21.46
C GLN A 110 1.39 0.29 21.76
N THR A 111 2.60 0.78 22.07
CA THR A 111 2.89 2.15 22.49
C THR A 111 3.53 2.98 21.39
N THR A 112 4.34 2.36 20.54
CA THR A 112 5.13 3.00 19.50
C THR A 112 4.85 2.38 18.13
N ASP A 113 4.59 3.25 17.15
CA ASP A 113 4.28 2.84 15.79
C ASP A 113 5.54 2.60 14.96
N VAL A 114 6.49 3.53 14.99
CA VAL A 114 7.74 3.43 14.22
C VAL A 114 8.84 4.29 14.84
N VAL A 115 10.08 3.82 14.74
CA VAL A 115 11.27 4.63 15.05
C VAL A 115 11.99 4.96 13.74
N LYS A 116 12.32 6.22 13.51
CA LYS A 116 13.11 6.66 12.36
C LYS A 116 14.46 7.18 12.81
N ILE A 117 15.53 6.67 12.22
CA ILE A 117 16.90 7.00 12.54
C ILE A 117 17.56 7.60 11.30
N GLU A 118 17.82 8.90 11.38
CA GLU A 118 18.73 9.59 10.48
C GLU A 118 20.15 9.44 10.99
N TYR A 119 21.04 8.87 10.18
CA TYR A 119 22.43 8.68 10.59
C TYR A 119 23.42 9.11 9.52
N ASP A 120 24.43 9.87 9.94
CA ASP A 120 25.52 10.31 9.08
C ASP A 120 26.56 9.19 8.97
N ASN A 121 26.54 8.49 7.85
CA ASN A 121 27.37 7.32 7.58
C ASN A 121 27.76 7.25 6.11
N GLU A 122 29.03 6.93 5.85
CA GLU A 122 29.62 6.90 4.50
C GLU A 122 28.89 5.91 3.55
N PHE A 123 28.45 4.76 4.06
CA PHE A 123 27.73 3.79 3.24
C PHE A 123 26.28 4.22 3.01
N LEU A 124 25.58 4.71 4.04
CA LEU A 124 24.23 5.25 3.88
C LEU A 124 24.22 6.44 2.89
N GLU A 125 25.30 7.22 2.82
CA GLU A 125 25.46 8.28 1.82
C GLU A 125 25.49 7.75 0.37
N LYS A 126 25.99 6.53 0.16
CA LYS A 126 25.97 5.87 -1.16
C LYS A 126 24.56 5.40 -1.54
N ILE A 127 23.70 5.14 -0.56
CA ILE A 127 22.32 4.64 -0.74
C ILE A 127 21.25 5.61 -0.23
N ARG A 128 21.41 6.92 -0.49
CA ARG A 128 20.56 7.99 0.07
C ARG A 128 19.06 7.84 -0.17
N SER A 129 18.66 7.18 -1.26
CA SER A 129 17.25 6.97 -1.61
C SER A 129 16.68 5.68 -1.05
N VAL A 130 17.50 4.84 -0.42
CA VAL A 130 17.08 3.59 0.22
C VAL A 130 16.87 3.83 1.71
N ASN A 131 15.75 3.33 2.23
CA ASN A 131 15.44 3.28 3.65
C ASN A 131 15.46 1.81 4.09
N ILE A 132 16.42 1.44 4.94
CA ILE A 132 16.51 0.08 5.46
C ILE A 132 15.54 -0.03 6.63
N VAL A 133 14.55 -0.91 6.52
CA VAL A 133 13.53 -1.06 7.56
C VAL A 133 13.76 -2.37 8.30
N ASP A 134 14.21 -2.28 9.55
CA ASP A 134 14.24 -3.44 10.44
C ASP A 134 12.81 -3.76 10.86
N LEU A 135 12.30 -4.89 10.35
CA LEU A 135 11.01 -5.40 10.78
C LEU A 135 11.20 -6.41 11.92
N PRO A 136 10.32 -6.38 12.92
CA PRO A 136 10.20 -7.44 13.91
C PRO A 136 10.17 -8.85 13.31
N GLY A 137 10.68 -9.85 14.04
CA GLY A 137 10.72 -11.23 13.54
C GLY A 137 9.31 -11.80 13.29
N PHE A 138 9.16 -12.62 12.24
CA PHE A 138 7.87 -13.21 11.84
C PHE A 138 7.33 -14.28 12.79
N ASP A 139 8.14 -14.70 13.77
CA ASP A 139 7.81 -15.79 14.70
C ASP A 139 6.89 -15.39 15.85
N THR A 140 6.54 -14.10 15.96
CA THR A 140 6.04 -13.56 17.24
C THR A 140 4.66 -12.90 17.18
N SER A 141 4.12 -12.52 16.02
CA SER A 141 2.71 -12.16 15.88
C SER A 141 2.27 -11.87 14.44
N ILE A 142 1.00 -12.18 14.16
CA ILE A 142 0.28 -11.88 12.92
C ILE A 142 0.19 -10.35 12.64
N GLU A 143 0.21 -9.51 13.68
CA GLU A 143 0.19 -8.03 13.54
C GLU A 143 1.36 -7.51 12.71
N LEU A 144 2.54 -8.11 12.91
CA LEU A 144 3.79 -7.65 12.30
C LEU A 144 3.82 -7.99 10.81
N HIS A 145 3.32 -9.17 10.44
CA HIS A 145 3.11 -9.58 9.06
C HIS A 145 2.18 -8.61 8.32
N ASN A 146 1.04 -8.25 8.92
CA ASN A 146 0.11 -7.29 8.32
C ASN A 146 0.72 -5.92 8.17
N LYS A 147 1.38 -5.42 9.23
CA LYS A 147 2.04 -4.12 9.19
C LYS A 147 3.10 -4.05 8.08
N ALA A 148 3.83 -5.15 7.83
CA ALA A 148 4.79 -5.25 6.73
C ALA A 148 4.12 -5.15 5.33
N ILE A 149 2.92 -5.72 5.16
CA ILE A 149 2.13 -5.59 3.93
C ILE A 149 1.57 -4.16 3.83
N ASP A 150 0.86 -3.72 4.85
CA ASP A 150 0.01 -2.54 4.76
C ASP A 150 0.82 -1.23 4.72
N GLN A 151 1.87 -1.15 5.54
CA GLN A 151 2.65 0.07 5.70
C GLN A 151 3.83 0.13 4.73
N TYR A 152 4.47 -1.00 4.46
CA TYR A 152 5.74 -1.02 3.75
C TYR A 152 5.59 -1.41 2.28
N LEU A 153 4.65 -2.28 1.90
CA LEU A 153 4.49 -2.72 0.50
C LEU A 153 4.28 -1.56 -0.49
N PRO A 154 3.43 -0.53 -0.23
CA PRO A 154 3.16 0.53 -1.21
C PRO A 154 4.37 1.39 -1.59
N ASN A 155 5.42 1.42 -0.77
CA ASN A 155 6.63 2.20 -1.03
C ASN A 155 7.90 1.36 -0.96
N SER A 156 7.79 0.03 -1.08
CA SER A 156 8.95 -0.87 -1.12
C SER A 156 9.41 -1.11 -2.54
N LEU A 157 10.73 -1.26 -2.73
CA LEU A 157 11.33 -1.71 -4.00
C LEU A 157 11.70 -3.19 -3.94
N ALA A 158 12.09 -3.65 -2.75
CA ALA A 158 12.59 -4.99 -2.55
C ALA A 158 12.50 -5.37 -1.08
N TYR A 159 12.42 -6.67 -0.81
CA TYR A 159 12.50 -7.25 0.53
C TYR A 159 13.82 -7.99 0.71
N LEU A 160 14.44 -7.83 1.88
CA LEU A 160 15.61 -8.60 2.30
C LEU A 160 15.15 -9.74 3.21
N LEU A 161 15.12 -10.96 2.70
CA LEU A 161 14.82 -12.17 3.46
C LEU A 161 16.07 -12.69 4.18
N VAL A 162 16.09 -12.51 5.50
CA VAL A 162 17.20 -12.89 6.37
C VAL A 162 16.98 -14.27 6.96
N VAL A 163 17.90 -15.18 6.67
CA VAL A 163 17.93 -16.55 7.17
C VAL A 163 19.24 -16.79 7.93
N SER A 164 19.17 -17.47 9.07
CA SER A 164 20.35 -17.82 9.86
C SER A 164 21.01 -19.07 9.29
N SER A 165 22.34 -19.09 9.16
CA SER A 165 23.09 -20.31 8.79
C SER A 165 22.84 -21.49 9.75
N ASP A 166 22.60 -21.19 11.04
CA ASP A 166 22.24 -22.18 12.07
C ASP A 166 20.98 -23.00 11.74
N GLU A 167 19.99 -22.35 11.13
CA GLU A 167 18.68 -22.92 10.82
C GLU A 167 18.23 -22.41 9.44
N PRO A 168 18.72 -23.00 8.34
CA PRO A 168 18.40 -22.57 6.97
C PRO A 168 17.01 -23.08 6.54
N VAL A 169 15.99 -22.89 7.40
CA VAL A 169 14.62 -23.37 7.20
C VAL A 169 13.68 -22.18 7.04
N LEU A 170 12.90 -22.20 5.97
CA LEU A 170 11.78 -21.28 5.79
C LEU A 170 10.57 -21.84 6.53
N LYS A 171 10.07 -21.11 7.53
CA LYS A 171 8.82 -21.45 8.23
C LYS A 171 7.62 -21.20 7.32
N GLU A 172 6.47 -21.76 7.68
CA GLU A 172 5.21 -21.64 6.93
C GLU A 172 4.77 -20.17 6.82
N SER A 173 4.88 -19.39 7.89
CA SER A 173 4.55 -17.95 7.91
C SER A 173 5.34 -17.12 6.88
N ILE A 174 6.66 -17.34 6.80
CA ILE A 174 7.51 -16.71 5.77
C ILE A 174 7.14 -17.21 4.38
N SER A 175 6.83 -18.50 4.23
CA SER A 175 6.45 -19.08 2.95
C SER A 175 5.15 -18.48 2.43
N ASP A 176 4.18 -18.22 3.30
CA ASP A 176 2.93 -17.54 2.94
C ASP A 176 3.17 -16.06 2.61
N PHE A 177 4.03 -15.37 3.37
CA PHE A 177 4.43 -14.00 3.03
C PHE A 177 5.10 -13.91 1.65
N LEU A 178 5.97 -14.85 1.31
CA LEU A 178 6.62 -14.90 0.00
C LEU A 178 5.61 -15.11 -1.14
N LYS A 179 4.55 -15.90 -0.93
CA LYS A 179 3.46 -16.04 -1.92
C LYS A 179 2.73 -14.71 -2.11
N GLU A 180 2.48 -13.98 -1.04
CA GLU A 180 1.86 -12.65 -1.11
C GLU A 180 2.78 -11.67 -1.86
N LEU A 181 4.07 -11.60 -1.53
CA LEU A 181 5.04 -10.76 -2.24
C LEU A 181 5.12 -11.08 -3.75
N LYS A 182 4.94 -12.36 -4.12
CA LYS A 182 4.89 -12.78 -5.53
C LYS A 182 3.71 -12.14 -6.25
N GLU A 183 2.53 -12.12 -5.64
CA GLU A 183 1.33 -11.53 -6.25
C GLU A 183 1.46 -10.03 -6.51
N TYR A 184 2.27 -9.34 -5.70
CA TYR A 184 2.60 -7.93 -5.90
C TYR A 184 3.84 -7.69 -6.78
N ASN A 185 4.41 -8.75 -7.39
CA ASN A 185 5.64 -8.69 -8.18
C ASN A 185 6.82 -8.02 -7.43
N MET A 186 6.92 -8.23 -6.11
CA MET A 186 7.90 -7.56 -5.25
C MET A 186 9.21 -8.35 -5.15
N PRO A 187 10.35 -7.84 -5.69
CA PRO A 187 11.64 -8.54 -5.65
C PRO A 187 12.08 -8.94 -4.24
N VAL A 188 12.61 -10.16 -4.10
CA VAL A 188 13.14 -10.69 -2.85
C VAL A 188 14.62 -11.00 -3.01
N TYR A 189 15.45 -10.47 -2.11
CA TYR A 189 16.86 -10.81 -2.00
C TYR A 189 17.06 -11.58 -0.72
N VAL A 190 17.93 -12.59 -0.73
CA VAL A 190 18.15 -13.44 0.44
C VAL A 190 19.47 -13.07 1.09
N VAL A 191 19.49 -13.04 2.41
CA VAL A 191 20.70 -12.79 3.19
C VAL A 191 20.87 -13.91 4.21
N ILE A 192 21.96 -14.66 4.09
CA ILE A 192 22.37 -15.69 5.04
C ILE A 192 23.27 -15.05 6.09
N THR A 193 22.80 -14.94 7.33
CA THR A 193 23.57 -14.39 8.46
C THR A 193 24.35 -15.48 9.18
N LYS A 194 25.34 -15.06 10.01
CA LYS A 194 26.23 -15.95 10.79
C LYS A 194 26.98 -16.93 9.89
N SER A 195 27.35 -16.48 8.69
CA SER A 195 28.04 -17.29 7.68
C SER A 195 29.36 -17.89 8.18
N ASN A 196 30.04 -17.25 9.14
CA ASN A 196 31.26 -17.74 9.76
C ASN A 196 31.14 -19.09 10.51
N ARG A 197 29.92 -19.59 10.71
CA ARG A 197 29.67 -20.89 11.36
C ARG A 197 29.80 -22.09 10.41
N LEU A 198 29.72 -21.84 9.10
CA LEU A 198 29.81 -22.86 8.05
C LEU A 198 31.11 -22.66 7.26
N ASP A 199 31.63 -23.74 6.67
CA ASP A 199 32.70 -23.63 5.68
C ASP A 199 32.16 -23.22 4.29
N GLU A 200 33.05 -22.95 3.33
CA GLU A 200 32.66 -22.47 1.99
C GLU A 200 31.78 -23.48 1.24
N ASP A 201 32.02 -24.78 1.42
CA ASP A 201 31.25 -25.84 0.75
C ASP A 201 29.84 -25.96 1.35
N GLU A 202 29.73 -25.97 2.68
CA GLU A 202 28.46 -25.99 3.41
C GLU A 202 27.62 -24.74 3.13
N LEU A 203 28.26 -23.57 3.07
CA LEU A 203 27.60 -22.31 2.77
C LEU A 203 27.05 -22.29 1.33
N GLU A 204 27.78 -22.86 0.37
CA GLU A 204 27.33 -23.00 -1.01
C GLU A 204 26.18 -24.01 -1.14
N GLU A 205 26.17 -25.09 -0.34
CA GLU A 205 25.02 -25.98 -0.23
C GLU A 205 23.79 -25.27 0.35
N CYS A 206 23.96 -24.47 1.42
CA CYS A 206 22.88 -23.65 1.98
C CYS A 206 22.33 -22.65 0.96
N ARG A 207 23.19 -21.96 0.19
CA ARG A 207 22.79 -21.07 -0.91
C ARG A 207 21.93 -21.80 -1.93
N LYS A 208 22.38 -22.97 -2.41
CA LYS A 208 21.63 -23.79 -3.38
C LYS A 208 20.29 -24.25 -2.83
N LEU A 209 20.24 -24.65 -1.57
CA LEU A 209 19.01 -25.09 -0.91
C LEU A 209 17.99 -23.94 -0.83
N LEU A 210 18.40 -22.75 -0.38
CA LEU A 210 17.51 -21.59 -0.30
C LEU A 210 17.05 -21.12 -1.67
N LYS A 211 17.92 -21.07 -2.67
CA LYS A 211 17.53 -20.78 -4.07
C LYS A 211 16.45 -21.74 -4.55
N LYS A 212 16.61 -23.04 -4.29
CA LYS A 212 15.62 -24.07 -4.69
C LYS A 212 14.29 -23.92 -3.96
N LEU A 213 14.32 -23.62 -2.66
CA LEU A 213 13.09 -23.41 -1.86
C LEU A 213 12.33 -22.18 -2.34
N ILE A 214 13.01 -21.07 -2.56
CA ILE A 214 12.38 -19.83 -3.00
C ILE A 214 11.89 -19.98 -4.44
N LYS A 215 12.65 -20.61 -5.34
CA LYS A 215 12.17 -20.94 -6.68
C LYS A 215 10.84 -21.72 -6.65
N ARG A 216 10.67 -22.65 -5.71
CA ARG A 216 9.42 -23.42 -5.57
C ARG A 216 8.23 -22.58 -5.10
N ILE A 217 8.46 -21.57 -4.27
CA ILE A 217 7.40 -20.75 -3.65
C ILE A 217 7.10 -19.51 -4.49
N TYR A 218 8.14 -18.85 -4.96
CA TYR A 218 8.15 -17.54 -5.59
C TYR A 218 8.31 -17.61 -7.12
N ASP A 219 8.69 -18.78 -7.68
CA ASP A 219 8.80 -19.02 -9.13
C ASP A 219 9.80 -18.09 -9.85
N GLN A 220 10.80 -17.62 -9.12
CA GLN A 220 11.97 -16.93 -9.68
C GLN A 220 13.15 -17.88 -9.84
N ASP A 221 13.74 -17.85 -11.03
CA ASP A 221 14.88 -18.70 -11.39
C ASP A 221 16.21 -18.23 -10.80
N ASP A 222 16.39 -16.93 -10.54
CA ASP A 222 17.68 -16.36 -10.13
C ASP A 222 17.55 -15.35 -8.98
N VAL A 223 17.26 -15.87 -7.79
CA VAL A 223 17.25 -15.08 -6.56
C VAL A 223 18.69 -14.80 -6.11
N THR A 224 19.03 -13.53 -5.93
CA THR A 224 20.33 -13.11 -5.38
C THR A 224 20.42 -13.49 -3.90
N VAL A 225 21.52 -14.15 -3.52
CA VAL A 225 21.79 -14.58 -2.14
C VAL A 225 23.12 -13.98 -1.67
N ALA A 226 23.08 -13.16 -0.64
CA ALA A 226 24.26 -12.64 0.05
C ALA A 226 24.55 -13.45 1.32
N CYS A 227 25.83 -13.60 1.65
CA CYS A 227 26.29 -14.19 2.90
C CYS A 227 26.98 -13.12 3.74
N VAL A 228 26.55 -13.01 4.99
CA VAL A 228 27.01 -11.96 5.90
C VAL A 228 27.40 -12.52 7.25
N ASP A 229 28.34 -11.84 7.89
CA ASP A 229 28.69 -12.03 9.28
C ASP A 229 28.78 -10.68 9.97
N ALA A 230 28.07 -10.55 11.09
CA ALA A 230 28.00 -9.33 11.88
C ALA A 230 28.90 -9.39 13.12
N TYR A 231 29.46 -10.56 13.46
CA TYR A 231 30.22 -10.77 14.70
C TYR A 231 31.62 -11.34 14.44
N GLY A 232 32.64 -10.73 15.02
CA GLY A 232 34.03 -11.17 14.83
C GLY A 232 34.64 -10.57 13.58
N ARG A 233 34.88 -11.37 12.53
CA ARG A 233 35.34 -10.86 11.23
C ARG A 233 34.14 -10.44 10.39
N VAL A 234 33.67 -9.21 10.64
CA VAL A 234 32.52 -8.64 9.94
C VAL A 234 32.72 -8.72 8.43
N ASN A 235 31.77 -9.36 7.74
CA ASN A 235 31.70 -9.42 6.28
C ASN A 235 30.27 -9.07 5.85
N ILE A 236 30.13 -7.96 5.13
CA ILE A 236 28.85 -7.42 4.68
C ILE A 236 28.92 -6.90 3.24
N GLU A 237 29.98 -7.21 2.50
CA GLU A 237 30.21 -6.61 1.17
C GLU A 237 29.15 -7.07 0.16
N GLU A 238 28.80 -8.36 0.14
CA GLU A 238 27.72 -8.87 -0.73
C GLU A 238 26.37 -8.18 -0.45
N LEU A 239 26.09 -7.84 0.82
CA LEU A 239 24.86 -7.11 1.19
C LEU A 239 24.94 -5.64 0.77
N LYS A 240 26.11 -5.01 0.86
CA LYS A 240 26.30 -3.65 0.35
C LYS A 240 26.07 -3.58 -1.15
N ASP A 241 26.54 -4.58 -1.89
CA ASP A 241 26.34 -4.68 -3.34
C ASP A 241 24.85 -4.78 -3.69
N ILE A 242 24.08 -5.61 -2.98
CA ILE A 242 22.61 -5.68 -3.13
C ILE A 242 21.96 -4.32 -2.86
N LEU A 243 22.33 -3.62 -1.79
CA LEU A 243 21.75 -2.32 -1.45
C LEU A 243 22.13 -1.23 -2.47
N ILE A 244 23.33 -1.31 -3.07
CA ILE A 244 23.74 -0.43 -4.17
C ILE A 244 22.95 -0.73 -5.44
N GLU A 245 22.69 -2.01 -5.76
CA GLU A 245 21.83 -2.42 -6.87
C GLU A 245 20.41 -1.87 -6.70
N ILE A 246 19.84 -2.03 -5.50
CA ILE A 246 18.53 -1.47 -5.12
C ILE A 246 18.55 0.06 -5.28
N GLN A 247 19.59 0.75 -4.79
CA GLN A 247 19.76 2.20 -4.99
C GLN A 247 19.76 2.58 -6.48
N GLY A 248 20.35 1.76 -7.35
CA GLY A 248 20.33 1.96 -8.81
C GLY A 248 18.92 1.95 -9.39
N LYS A 249 18.05 1.05 -8.89
CA LYS A 249 16.65 0.91 -9.32
C LYS A 249 15.69 1.95 -8.72
N THR A 250 16.06 2.67 -7.65
CA THR A 250 15.19 3.69 -7.03
C THR A 250 14.79 4.83 -7.98
N GLY A 251 15.60 5.11 -9.00
CA GLY A 251 15.31 6.13 -10.01
C GLY A 251 14.07 5.78 -10.86
N GLU A 252 13.92 4.53 -11.26
CA GLU A 252 12.79 4.06 -12.08
C GLU A 252 11.48 4.13 -11.30
N ILE A 253 11.47 3.68 -10.04
CA ILE A 253 10.29 3.79 -9.17
C ILE A 253 9.94 5.25 -8.91
N PHE A 254 10.94 6.08 -8.67
CA PHE A 254 10.73 7.52 -8.51
C PHE A 254 10.02 8.09 -9.74
N ILE A 255 10.54 7.81 -10.94
CA ILE A 255 9.96 8.28 -12.20
C ILE A 255 8.53 7.76 -12.35
N ASN A 256 8.30 6.46 -12.19
CA ASN A 256 6.98 5.85 -12.36
C ASN A 256 5.94 6.42 -11.38
N LYS A 257 6.34 6.71 -10.13
CA LYS A 257 5.44 7.32 -9.14
C LYS A 257 5.13 8.77 -9.49
N TYR A 258 6.16 9.59 -9.73
CA TYR A 258 5.98 11.04 -9.90
C TYR A 258 5.53 11.42 -11.31
N SER A 259 5.77 10.61 -12.34
CA SER A 259 5.16 10.75 -13.67
C SER A 259 3.66 10.56 -13.57
N LYS A 260 3.19 9.48 -12.93
CA LYS A 260 1.76 9.22 -12.68
C LYS A 260 1.10 10.37 -11.91
N LEU A 261 1.74 10.85 -10.83
CA LEU A 261 1.24 11.99 -10.06
C LEU A 261 1.20 13.27 -10.90
N LEU A 262 2.25 13.56 -11.67
CA LEU A 262 2.31 14.75 -12.53
C LEU A 262 1.21 14.72 -13.59
N ARG A 263 1.02 13.59 -14.27
CA ARG A 263 -0.07 13.40 -15.25
C ARG A 263 -1.43 13.63 -14.60
N ASN A 264 -1.66 13.06 -13.42
CA ASN A 264 -2.91 13.21 -12.68
C ASN A 264 -3.19 14.68 -12.31
N GLU A 265 -2.19 15.42 -11.82
CA GLU A 265 -2.34 16.83 -11.43
C GLU A 265 -2.45 17.80 -12.62
N THR A 266 -1.95 17.39 -13.78
CA THR A 266 -1.94 18.19 -15.02
C THR A 266 -3.29 18.16 -15.74
N ARG A 267 -4.07 17.08 -15.59
CA ARG A 267 -5.37 16.89 -16.29
C ARG A 267 -6.34 18.05 -16.08
N TYR A 268 -6.45 18.53 -14.85
CA TYR A 268 -7.41 19.58 -14.50
C TYR A 268 -7.08 20.93 -15.18
N PRO A 269 -5.84 21.45 -15.09
CA PRO A 269 -5.43 22.63 -15.85
C PRO A 269 -5.60 22.50 -17.37
N VAL A 270 -5.28 21.33 -17.97
CA VAL A 270 -5.47 21.11 -19.42
C VAL A 270 -6.93 21.30 -19.80
N ALA A 271 -7.83 20.58 -19.10
CA ALA A 271 -9.26 20.63 -19.35
C ALA A 271 -9.82 22.06 -19.21
N TYR A 272 -9.35 22.81 -18.21
CA TYR A 272 -9.74 24.21 -18.01
C TYR A 272 -9.29 25.11 -19.17
N ILE A 273 -8.03 25.01 -19.61
CA ILE A 273 -7.50 25.87 -20.67
C ILE A 273 -8.17 25.57 -22.02
N GLU A 274 -8.32 24.29 -22.38
CA GLU A 274 -8.97 23.88 -23.63
C GLU A 274 -10.42 24.39 -23.70
N ASP A 275 -11.19 24.19 -22.62
CA ASP A 275 -12.58 24.64 -22.53
C ASP A 275 -12.70 26.18 -22.55
N ARG A 276 -11.73 26.90 -21.96
CA ARG A 276 -11.66 28.37 -22.05
C ARG A 276 -11.43 28.84 -23.49
N MET A 277 -10.48 28.22 -24.20
CA MET A 277 -10.18 28.55 -25.60
C MET A 277 -11.39 28.32 -26.52
N ASP A 278 -12.11 27.20 -26.32
CA ASP A 278 -13.32 26.88 -27.09
C ASP A 278 -14.42 27.95 -26.91
N LYS A 279 -14.58 28.43 -25.67
CA LYS A 279 -15.61 29.39 -25.28
C LYS A 279 -15.28 30.83 -25.68
N GLU A 280 -14.02 31.15 -25.96
CA GLU A 280 -13.57 32.51 -26.28
C GLU A 280 -14.26 33.12 -27.54
N CYS A 281 -14.77 32.26 -28.43
CA CYS A 281 -15.51 32.64 -29.64
C CYS A 281 -17.03 32.80 -29.45
N LEU A 282 -17.57 32.53 -28.26
CA LEU A 282 -19.00 32.60 -28.01
C LEU A 282 -19.47 34.02 -27.66
N SER A 283 -20.73 34.32 -27.98
CA SER A 283 -21.38 35.56 -27.52
C SER A 283 -21.77 35.45 -26.05
N THR A 284 -21.84 36.59 -25.34
CA THR A 284 -22.30 36.65 -23.93
C THR A 284 -23.65 35.97 -23.71
N SER A 285 -24.61 36.17 -24.62
CA SER A 285 -25.92 35.50 -24.58
C SER A 285 -25.87 33.97 -24.74
N ARG A 286 -24.84 33.43 -25.40
CA ARG A 286 -24.63 31.98 -25.53
C ARG A 286 -23.95 31.41 -24.28
N LEU A 287 -23.01 32.15 -23.70
CA LEU A 287 -22.34 31.77 -22.45
C LEU A 287 -23.33 31.65 -21.28
N GLU A 288 -24.26 32.61 -21.13
CA GLU A 288 -25.30 32.54 -20.09
C GLU A 288 -26.21 31.31 -20.26
N LEU A 289 -26.61 30.99 -21.50
CA LEU A 289 -27.44 29.82 -21.80
C LEU A 289 -26.69 28.51 -21.54
N GLU A 290 -25.40 28.48 -21.81
CA GLU A 290 -24.54 27.32 -21.56
C GLU A 290 -24.31 27.11 -20.06
N LYS A 291 -24.13 28.19 -19.30
CA LYS A 291 -24.06 28.17 -17.84
C LYS A 291 -25.34 27.64 -17.20
N GLU A 292 -26.51 28.10 -17.65
CA GLU A 292 -27.79 27.63 -17.13
C GLU A 292 -28.02 26.13 -17.44
N LYS A 293 -27.68 25.70 -18.67
CA LYS A 293 -27.73 24.28 -19.06
C LYS A 293 -26.80 23.43 -18.20
N LEU A 294 -25.58 23.90 -17.97
CA LEU A 294 -24.57 23.23 -17.15
C LEU A 294 -25.06 23.10 -15.69
N GLU A 295 -25.56 24.18 -15.09
CA GLU A 295 -26.04 24.16 -13.70
C GLU A 295 -27.23 23.22 -13.50
N LYS A 296 -28.18 23.22 -14.45
CA LYS A 296 -29.31 22.29 -14.43
C LYS A 296 -28.83 20.84 -14.53
N ARG A 297 -27.92 20.56 -15.45
CA ARG A 297 -27.44 19.19 -15.69
C ARG A 297 -26.59 18.66 -14.54
N MET A 298 -25.77 19.50 -13.91
CA MET A 298 -25.03 19.12 -12.70
C MET A 298 -25.95 18.71 -11.55
N LYS A 299 -27.12 19.36 -11.43
CA LYS A 299 -28.12 18.99 -10.43
C LYS A 299 -28.73 17.62 -10.72
N GLU A 300 -28.92 17.28 -11.99
CA GLU A 300 -29.40 15.96 -12.43
C GLU A 300 -28.35 14.87 -12.14
N ILE A 301 -27.08 15.09 -12.50
CA ILE A 301 -25.95 14.19 -12.22
C ILE A 301 -25.82 13.87 -10.74
N THR A 302 -25.88 14.90 -9.88
CA THR A 302 -25.70 14.71 -8.44
C THR A 302 -26.77 13.77 -7.87
N VAL A 303 -28.00 13.87 -8.37
CA VAL A 303 -29.10 12.99 -7.98
C VAL A 303 -28.89 11.56 -8.49
N GLU A 304 -28.33 11.38 -9.69
CA GLU A 304 -28.05 10.05 -10.24
C GLU A 304 -26.89 9.34 -9.54
N ILE A 305 -25.79 10.06 -9.27
CA ILE A 305 -24.67 9.54 -8.46
C ILE A 305 -25.15 9.09 -7.09
N GLU A 306 -26.02 9.89 -6.45
CA GLU A 306 -26.56 9.52 -5.13
C GLU A 306 -27.47 8.28 -5.20
N LYS A 307 -28.21 8.08 -6.30
CA LYS A 307 -28.97 6.84 -6.51
C LYS A 307 -28.04 5.63 -6.69
N GLU A 308 -26.99 5.75 -7.50
CA GLU A 308 -26.04 4.65 -7.71
C GLU A 308 -25.26 4.31 -6.45
N LYS A 309 -24.83 5.33 -5.67
CA LYS A 309 -24.22 5.15 -4.35
C LYS A 309 -25.12 4.33 -3.43
N ASN A 310 -26.40 4.71 -3.32
CA ASN A 310 -27.37 3.97 -2.52
C ASN A 310 -27.63 2.54 -3.03
N ASN A 311 -27.57 2.32 -4.34
CA ASN A 311 -27.69 1.00 -4.95
C ASN A 311 -26.48 0.12 -4.59
N PHE A 312 -25.27 0.67 -4.73
CA PHE A 312 -24.04 -0.03 -4.39
C PHE A 312 -23.92 -0.34 -2.90
N ASP A 313 -24.31 0.58 -2.01
CA ASP A 313 -24.36 0.34 -0.56
C ASP A 313 -25.25 -0.86 -0.19
N ARG A 314 -26.36 -1.04 -0.90
CA ARG A 314 -27.22 -2.23 -0.72
C ARG A 314 -26.53 -3.50 -1.19
N GLN A 315 -25.84 -3.45 -2.33
CA GLN A 315 -25.10 -4.59 -2.87
C GLN A 315 -23.92 -4.98 -1.97
N ALA A 316 -23.21 -4.00 -1.41
CA ALA A 316 -22.11 -4.22 -0.47
C ALA A 316 -22.58 -4.98 0.77
N LYS A 317 -23.74 -4.63 1.34
CA LYS A 317 -24.34 -5.38 2.46
C LYS A 317 -24.63 -6.84 2.11
N VAL A 318 -25.06 -7.11 0.87
CA VAL A 318 -25.24 -8.49 0.40
C VAL A 318 -23.90 -9.22 0.33
N CYS A 319 -22.85 -8.58 -0.22
CA CYS A 319 -21.50 -9.17 -0.27
C CYS A 319 -20.97 -9.49 1.12
N ILE A 320 -21.12 -8.58 2.08
CA ILE A 320 -20.68 -8.78 3.47
C ILE A 320 -21.35 -10.03 4.07
N ASN A 321 -22.66 -10.22 3.85
CA ASN A 321 -23.35 -11.42 4.31
C ASN A 321 -22.86 -12.70 3.60
N THR A 322 -22.58 -12.65 2.31
CA THR A 322 -22.00 -13.80 1.59
C THR A 322 -20.59 -14.15 2.10
N ILE A 323 -19.77 -13.15 2.41
CA ILE A 323 -18.44 -13.34 3.02
C ILE A 323 -18.59 -13.95 4.42
N ARG A 324 -19.53 -13.46 5.24
CA ARG A 324 -19.88 -14.01 6.56
C ARG A 324 -20.19 -15.49 6.49
N ASP A 325 -21.11 -15.86 5.60
CA ASP A 325 -21.55 -17.25 5.47
C ASP A 325 -20.40 -18.16 5.03
N ARG A 326 -19.51 -17.67 4.16
CA ARG A 326 -18.31 -18.41 3.73
C ARG A 326 -17.30 -18.60 4.86
N VAL A 327 -16.95 -17.54 5.59
CA VAL A 327 -16.03 -17.63 6.75
C VAL A 327 -16.55 -18.64 7.76
N LYS A 328 -17.85 -18.55 8.08
CA LYS A 328 -18.51 -19.48 9.00
C LYS A 328 -18.43 -20.93 8.50
N THR A 329 -18.79 -21.17 7.24
CA THR A 329 -18.75 -22.52 6.64
C THR A 329 -17.35 -23.12 6.63
N ASP A 330 -16.33 -22.33 6.26
CA ASP A 330 -14.95 -22.80 6.18
C ASP A 330 -14.37 -23.10 7.58
N LEU A 331 -14.73 -22.29 8.59
CA LEU A 331 -14.37 -22.55 9.99
C LEU A 331 -15.09 -23.77 10.56
N GLU A 332 -16.40 -23.92 10.31
CA GLU A 332 -17.19 -25.09 10.72
C GLU A 332 -16.63 -26.39 10.10
N SER A 333 -16.19 -26.34 8.84
CA SER A 333 -15.54 -27.48 8.19
C SER A 333 -14.20 -27.87 8.83
N SER A 334 -13.58 -26.94 9.57
CA SER A 334 -12.28 -27.10 10.21
C SER A 334 -12.36 -27.48 11.69
N VAL A 335 -13.57 -27.61 12.26
CA VAL A 335 -13.81 -27.96 13.68
C VAL A 335 -13.01 -29.18 14.10
N ALA A 336 -13.04 -30.27 13.32
CA ALA A 336 -12.34 -31.50 13.66
C ALA A 336 -10.81 -31.30 13.79
N THR A 337 -10.24 -30.43 12.97
CA THR A 337 -8.80 -30.10 13.02
C THR A 337 -8.50 -29.22 14.24
N ILE A 338 -9.33 -28.21 14.49
CA ILE A 338 -9.20 -27.31 15.64
C ILE A 338 -9.35 -28.08 16.96
N SER A 339 -10.33 -28.99 17.05
CA SER A 339 -10.51 -29.88 18.20
C SER A 339 -9.27 -30.75 18.45
N ALA A 340 -8.67 -31.32 17.40
CA ALA A 340 -7.44 -32.11 17.54
C ALA A 340 -6.25 -31.28 18.02
N MET A 341 -6.11 -30.04 17.50
CA MET A 341 -5.05 -29.12 17.92
C MET A 341 -5.23 -28.69 19.38
N LEU A 342 -6.45 -28.36 19.80
CA LEU A 342 -6.81 -28.07 21.18
C LEU A 342 -6.50 -29.25 22.11
N GLU A 343 -6.78 -30.49 21.68
CA GLU A 343 -6.47 -31.67 22.47
C GLU A 343 -4.97 -31.85 22.69
N SER A 344 -4.16 -31.51 21.68
CA SER A 344 -2.69 -31.58 21.72
C SER A 344 -2.04 -30.38 22.42
N GLY A 345 -2.80 -29.34 22.77
CA GLY A 345 -2.27 -28.09 23.31
C GLY A 345 -1.51 -27.24 22.29
N ALA A 346 -1.74 -27.46 20.99
CA ALA A 346 -1.14 -26.70 19.91
C ALA A 346 -1.82 -25.35 19.74
N ASP A 347 -1.07 -24.34 19.29
CA ASP A 347 -1.61 -23.03 18.97
C ASP A 347 -2.53 -23.11 17.74
N ILE A 348 -3.79 -22.71 17.91
CA ILE A 348 -4.81 -22.72 16.86
C ILE A 348 -4.94 -21.36 16.15
N THR A 349 -4.23 -20.34 16.62
CA THR A 349 -4.33 -18.96 16.12
C THR A 349 -3.96 -18.88 14.64
N ASP A 350 -2.81 -19.45 14.26
CA ASP A 350 -2.36 -19.46 12.86
C ASP A 350 -3.34 -20.19 11.96
N LYS A 351 -3.90 -21.31 12.44
CA LYS A 351 -4.85 -22.11 11.67
C LYS A 351 -6.14 -21.35 11.41
N ILE A 352 -6.74 -20.77 12.45
CA ILE A 352 -7.97 -19.97 12.33
C ILE A 352 -7.74 -18.78 11.40
N ASN A 353 -6.63 -18.07 11.56
CA ASN A 353 -6.28 -16.92 10.73
C ASN A 353 -6.12 -17.31 9.25
N SER A 354 -5.42 -18.40 8.94
CA SER A 354 -5.26 -18.88 7.56
C SER A 354 -6.60 -19.19 6.89
N ILE A 355 -7.53 -19.79 7.62
CA ILE A 355 -8.88 -20.11 7.13
C ILE A 355 -9.65 -18.82 6.86
N VAL A 356 -9.72 -17.94 7.86
CA VAL A 356 -10.44 -16.67 7.76
C VAL A 356 -9.92 -15.83 6.60
N ARG A 357 -8.60 -15.61 6.49
CA ARG A 357 -8.01 -14.84 5.37
C ARG A 357 -8.37 -15.41 4.02
N ARG A 358 -8.25 -16.73 3.87
CA ARG A 358 -8.58 -17.41 2.62
C ARG A 358 -10.05 -17.21 2.27
N SER A 359 -10.96 -17.38 3.23
CA SER A 359 -12.40 -17.20 3.03
C SER A 359 -12.75 -15.76 2.64
N VAL A 360 -12.16 -14.78 3.34
CA VAL A 360 -12.35 -13.35 3.06
C VAL A 360 -11.82 -12.99 1.68
N ARG A 361 -10.61 -13.43 1.36
CA ARG A 361 -9.97 -13.18 0.05
C ARG A 361 -10.82 -13.70 -1.09
N ILE A 362 -11.28 -14.95 -0.99
CA ILE A 362 -12.16 -15.51 -2.03
C ILE A 362 -13.43 -14.68 -2.13
N GLY A 363 -14.08 -14.38 -1.00
CA GLY A 363 -15.33 -13.61 -1.00
C GLY A 363 -15.17 -12.20 -1.57
N ILE A 364 -14.08 -11.49 -1.29
CA ILE A 364 -13.80 -10.18 -1.89
C ILE A 364 -13.64 -10.30 -3.40
N ASN A 365 -12.77 -11.20 -3.86
CA ASN A 365 -12.45 -11.33 -5.29
C ASN A 365 -13.65 -11.81 -6.11
N THR A 366 -14.51 -12.67 -5.55
CA THR A 366 -15.65 -13.21 -6.28
C THR A 366 -16.92 -12.36 -6.18
N GLU A 367 -17.13 -11.65 -5.06
CA GLU A 367 -18.39 -10.94 -4.80
C GLU A 367 -18.26 -9.42 -4.77
N PHE A 368 -17.21 -8.90 -4.14
CA PHE A 368 -17.08 -7.46 -3.90
C PHE A 368 -16.40 -6.74 -5.06
N GLU A 369 -15.24 -7.22 -5.49
CA GLU A 369 -14.43 -6.63 -6.54
C GLU A 369 -15.19 -6.45 -7.87
N PRO A 370 -15.96 -7.44 -8.38
CA PRO A 370 -16.70 -7.26 -9.64
C PRO A 370 -17.82 -6.22 -9.52
N LYS A 371 -18.48 -6.12 -8.36
CA LYS A 371 -19.56 -5.15 -8.14
C LYS A 371 -19.00 -3.75 -7.97
N LEU A 372 -17.86 -3.61 -7.29
CA LEU A 372 -17.14 -2.35 -7.18
C LEU A 372 -16.69 -1.86 -8.55
N LYS A 373 -16.10 -2.75 -9.36
CA LYS A 373 -15.70 -2.44 -10.73
C LYS A 373 -16.86 -1.87 -11.54
N LYS A 374 -17.99 -2.58 -11.54
CA LYS A 374 -19.22 -2.16 -12.24
C LYS A 374 -19.78 -0.84 -11.73
N TYR A 375 -19.75 -0.61 -10.42
CA TYR A 375 -20.19 0.64 -9.80
C TYR A 375 -19.36 1.83 -10.29
N VAL A 376 -18.03 1.70 -10.26
CA VAL A 376 -17.12 2.75 -10.73
C VAL A 376 -17.28 2.99 -12.24
N GLU A 377 -17.41 1.92 -13.03
CA GLU A 377 -17.66 2.01 -14.48
C GLU A 377 -18.97 2.75 -14.80
N HIS A 378 -20.07 2.41 -14.13
CA HIS A 378 -21.35 3.09 -14.33
C HIS A 378 -21.28 4.58 -13.97
N ILE A 379 -20.60 4.95 -12.87
CA ILE A 379 -20.40 6.36 -12.52
C ILE A 379 -19.55 7.06 -13.58
N ALA A 380 -18.51 6.41 -14.09
CA ALA A 380 -17.69 6.95 -15.16
C ALA A 380 -18.51 7.21 -16.43
N GLU A 381 -19.37 6.27 -16.83
CA GLU A 381 -20.26 6.39 -17.99
C GLU A 381 -21.29 7.51 -17.85
N MET A 382 -21.90 7.65 -16.66
CA MET A 382 -22.84 8.75 -16.38
C MET A 382 -22.18 10.11 -16.56
N ILE A 383 -20.92 10.26 -16.15
CA ILE A 383 -20.18 11.52 -16.35
C ILE A 383 -19.87 11.72 -17.85
N GLN A 384 -19.53 10.67 -18.60
CA GLN A 384 -19.13 10.76 -20.01
C GLN A 384 -20.25 11.19 -20.97
N ILE A 385 -21.46 10.66 -20.80
CA ILE A 385 -22.59 10.91 -21.72
C ILE A 385 -23.06 12.37 -21.64
N GLU A 386 -22.67 13.11 -20.61
CA GLU A 386 -23.32 14.35 -20.22
C GLU A 386 -22.53 15.64 -20.48
N PHE A 387 -21.23 15.54 -20.78
CA PHE A 387 -20.37 16.66 -21.19
C PHE A 387 -19.97 16.57 -22.67
N PRO A 388 -20.88 16.75 -23.64
CA PRO A 388 -20.60 16.63 -25.07
C PRO A 388 -19.84 17.83 -25.68
N ALA A 389 -19.35 18.78 -24.88
CA ALA A 389 -18.80 20.03 -25.40
C ALA A 389 -17.39 19.88 -26.00
N ASN A 390 -16.62 18.85 -25.63
CA ASN A 390 -15.29 18.62 -26.20
C ASN A 390 -14.87 17.13 -26.05
N GLU A 391 -14.61 16.45 -27.18
CA GLU A 391 -14.21 15.03 -27.24
C GLU A 391 -12.92 14.72 -26.45
N ILE A 392 -12.04 15.72 -26.26
CA ILE A 392 -10.77 15.60 -25.53
C ILE A 392 -10.98 15.72 -24.01
N LEU A 393 -11.92 16.55 -23.57
CA LEU A 393 -12.34 16.65 -22.16
C LEU A 393 -12.94 15.32 -21.70
N ILE A 394 -13.74 14.68 -22.56
CA ILE A 394 -14.29 13.33 -22.36
C ILE A 394 -13.17 12.29 -22.26
N ALA A 395 -12.14 12.34 -23.12
CA ALA A 395 -10.99 11.45 -23.05
C ALA A 395 -10.18 11.61 -21.73
N ASN A 396 -10.03 12.83 -21.24
CA ASN A 396 -9.37 13.13 -19.95
C ASN A 396 -10.20 12.72 -18.72
N ILE A 397 -11.54 12.84 -18.80
CA ILE A 397 -12.49 12.31 -17.80
C ILE A 397 -12.41 10.79 -17.75
N ASN A 398 -12.41 10.15 -18.93
CA ASN A 398 -12.34 8.71 -19.08
C ASN A 398 -11.04 8.18 -18.42
N THR A 399 -9.88 8.76 -18.73
CA THR A 399 -8.61 8.27 -18.17
C THR A 399 -8.45 8.47 -16.65
N LYS A 400 -9.24 9.32 -15.97
CA LYS A 400 -9.20 9.51 -14.50
C LYS A 400 -10.16 8.57 -13.76
N LEU A 401 -11.33 8.29 -14.34
CA LEU A 401 -12.33 7.40 -13.77
C LEU A 401 -12.17 5.93 -14.20
N SER A 402 -11.90 5.66 -15.48
CA SER A 402 -11.85 4.29 -16.03
C SER A 402 -10.47 3.64 -16.02
N GLY A 403 -9.38 4.41 -16.13
CA GLY A 403 -8.02 3.86 -16.17
C GLY A 403 -7.46 3.56 -14.78
N ASN A 404 -7.30 4.58 -13.93
CA ASN A 404 -6.64 4.41 -12.64
C ASN A 404 -7.59 4.00 -11.51
N ILE A 405 -8.84 4.51 -11.44
CA ILE A 405 -9.74 4.18 -10.32
C ILE A 405 -10.34 2.77 -10.46
N VAL A 406 -10.71 2.33 -11.66
CA VAL A 406 -11.25 0.97 -11.86
C VAL A 406 -10.19 -0.09 -11.57
N GLU A 407 -8.94 0.14 -12.00
CA GLU A 407 -7.86 -0.82 -11.84
C GLU A 407 -7.20 -0.76 -10.44
N ASP A 408 -6.94 0.44 -9.88
CA ASP A 408 -6.42 0.54 -8.50
C ASP A 408 -7.47 0.16 -7.47
N SER A 409 -8.74 0.58 -7.61
CA SER A 409 -9.72 0.36 -6.54
C SER A 409 -10.08 -1.12 -6.37
N ALA A 410 -9.97 -1.92 -7.42
CA ALA A 410 -10.11 -3.37 -7.33
C ALA A 410 -8.89 -3.99 -6.62
N LYS A 411 -7.68 -3.61 -7.04
CA LYS A 411 -6.41 -4.14 -6.51
C LYS A 411 -6.11 -3.69 -5.07
N THR A 412 -6.60 -2.53 -4.62
CA THR A 412 -6.39 -2.02 -3.25
C THR A 412 -7.46 -2.44 -2.23
N ALA A 413 -8.65 -2.86 -2.68
CA ALA A 413 -9.73 -3.26 -1.78
C ALA A 413 -9.34 -4.47 -0.93
N LEU A 414 -8.77 -5.49 -1.59
CA LEU A 414 -8.37 -6.75 -0.96
C LEU A 414 -7.33 -6.56 0.16
N PRO A 415 -6.19 -5.89 -0.06
CA PRO A 415 -5.22 -5.66 1.02
C PRO A 415 -5.80 -4.86 2.19
N ILE A 416 -6.60 -3.82 1.95
CA ILE A 416 -7.20 -3.00 3.03
C ILE A 416 -8.15 -3.82 3.90
N VAL A 417 -9.01 -4.64 3.30
CA VAL A 417 -9.97 -5.46 4.07
C VAL A 417 -9.26 -6.61 4.78
N LEU A 418 -8.24 -7.22 4.16
CA LEU A 418 -7.40 -8.23 4.81
C LEU A 418 -6.60 -7.63 5.99
N ALA A 419 -6.19 -6.36 5.90
CA ALA A 419 -5.52 -5.64 6.99
C ALA A 419 -6.41 -5.52 8.24
N GLY A 420 -7.66 -5.09 8.08
CA GLY A 420 -8.59 -4.98 9.22
C GLY A 420 -8.93 -6.34 9.83
N VAL A 421 -9.12 -7.37 9.00
CA VAL A 421 -9.28 -8.76 9.44
C VAL A 421 -8.08 -9.21 10.26
N GLY A 422 -6.88 -8.92 9.77
CA GLY A 422 -5.63 -9.23 10.44
C GLY A 422 -5.45 -8.52 11.79
N ALA A 423 -5.90 -7.27 11.91
CA ALA A 423 -5.86 -6.50 13.16
C ALA A 423 -6.80 -7.06 14.24
N VAL A 424 -7.97 -7.55 13.85
CA VAL A 424 -8.94 -8.15 14.81
C VAL A 424 -8.51 -9.55 15.23
N LEU A 425 -7.95 -10.34 14.32
CA LEU A 425 -7.40 -11.66 14.62
C LEU A 425 -6.19 -11.62 15.55
N ALA A 426 -5.49 -10.48 15.60
CA ALA A 426 -4.31 -10.33 16.41
C ALA A 426 -4.49 -9.55 17.72
N GLY A 427 -5.70 -9.01 17.94
CA GLY A 427 -6.10 -8.36 19.19
C GLY A 427 -7.17 -9.15 19.95
N PRO A 428 -8.46 -8.74 19.93
CA PRO A 428 -9.53 -9.36 20.71
C PRO A 428 -9.67 -10.88 20.53
N LEU A 429 -9.41 -11.38 19.32
CA LEU A 429 -9.55 -12.81 19.03
C LEU A 429 -8.43 -13.65 19.66
N ILE A 430 -7.21 -13.12 19.84
CA ILE A 430 -6.18 -13.82 20.62
C ILE A 430 -6.64 -13.95 22.08
N ALA A 431 -7.34 -12.95 22.63
CA ALA A 431 -7.89 -13.04 23.98
C ALA A 431 -9.01 -14.10 24.09
N VAL A 432 -9.86 -14.21 23.06
CA VAL A 432 -10.90 -15.25 22.97
C VAL A 432 -10.27 -16.64 22.85
N ILE A 433 -9.31 -16.82 21.93
CA ILE A 433 -8.58 -18.07 21.72
C ILE A 433 -7.81 -18.47 22.99
N GLY A 434 -7.13 -17.51 23.63
CA GLY A 434 -6.41 -17.68 24.90
C GLY A 434 -7.34 -18.06 26.06
N GLY A 435 -8.53 -17.46 26.12
CA GLY A 435 -9.56 -17.81 27.09
C GLY A 435 -10.09 -19.23 26.91
N VAL A 436 -10.41 -19.62 25.67
CA VAL A 436 -10.93 -20.96 25.35
C VAL A 436 -9.87 -22.04 25.57
N THR A 437 -8.62 -21.82 25.12
CA THR A 437 -7.50 -22.74 25.35
C THR A 437 -7.21 -22.92 26.85
N GLY A 438 -7.26 -21.85 27.64
CA GLY A 438 -7.14 -21.91 29.10
C GLY A 438 -8.25 -22.71 29.78
N ILE A 439 -9.51 -22.47 29.39
CA ILE A 439 -10.68 -23.22 29.92
C ILE A 439 -10.60 -24.69 29.53
N VAL A 440 -10.20 -25.01 28.30
CA VAL A 440 -10.01 -26.39 27.83
C VAL A 440 -8.90 -27.05 28.65
N ALA A 441 -7.74 -26.41 28.83
CA ALA A 441 -6.67 -26.96 29.64
C ALA A 441 -7.12 -27.28 31.08
N ASP A 442 -7.82 -26.37 31.76
CA ASP A 442 -8.22 -26.56 33.17
C ASP A 442 -9.38 -27.56 33.35
N THR A 443 -10.36 -27.51 32.45
CA THR A 443 -11.60 -28.31 32.55
C THR A 443 -11.43 -29.72 31.96
N VAL A 444 -10.68 -29.86 30.86
CA VAL A 444 -10.60 -31.10 30.07
C VAL A 444 -9.51 -32.05 30.60
N LEU A 445 -8.43 -31.54 31.20
CA LEU A 445 -7.39 -32.37 31.85
C LEU A 445 -7.94 -33.21 33.02
N ASN A 446 -9.04 -32.76 33.65
CA ASN A 446 -9.65 -33.42 34.80
C ASN A 446 -10.74 -34.45 34.43
N ILE A 447 -11.10 -34.59 33.15
CA ILE A 447 -12.17 -35.50 32.70
C ILE A 447 -11.60 -36.87 32.31
N LYS A 448 -11.87 -37.89 33.15
CA LYS A 448 -11.42 -39.28 32.91
C LYS A 448 -12.15 -40.03 31.77
N ASN A 449 -13.29 -39.53 31.29
CA ASN A 449 -14.08 -40.20 30.26
C ASN A 449 -13.83 -39.57 28.88
N ASN A 450 -13.16 -40.31 27.99
CA ASN A 450 -12.78 -39.84 26.65
C ASN A 450 -13.96 -39.32 25.81
N ARG A 451 -15.17 -39.90 25.92
CA ARG A 451 -16.34 -39.40 25.16
C ARG A 451 -16.82 -38.04 25.67
N LYS A 452 -16.79 -37.84 27.00
CA LYS A 452 -17.16 -36.54 27.59
C LYS A 452 -16.09 -35.49 27.31
N ARG A 453 -14.82 -35.91 27.36
CA ARG A 453 -13.66 -35.08 27.01
C ARG A 453 -13.77 -34.54 25.59
N GLN A 454 -14.03 -35.41 24.61
CA GLN A 454 -14.20 -35.01 23.21
C GLN A 454 -15.39 -34.05 23.02
N HIS A 455 -16.52 -34.33 23.68
CA HIS A 455 -17.71 -33.50 23.57
C HIS A 455 -17.49 -32.06 24.07
N GLU A 456 -16.78 -31.88 25.19
CA GLU A 456 -16.43 -30.55 25.72
C GLU A 456 -15.44 -29.80 24.80
N ILE A 457 -14.47 -30.51 24.21
CA ILE A 457 -13.53 -29.92 23.23
C ILE A 457 -14.29 -29.45 21.98
N ASP A 458 -15.19 -30.28 21.44
CA ASP A 458 -15.98 -29.93 20.27
C ASP A 458 -16.94 -28.75 20.57
N LEU A 459 -17.50 -28.69 21.78
CA LEU A 459 -18.35 -27.57 22.20
C LEU A 459 -17.53 -26.27 22.33
N ALA A 460 -16.33 -26.35 22.91
CA ALA A 460 -15.40 -25.23 23.00
C ALA A 460 -14.95 -24.74 21.61
N ALA A 461 -14.63 -25.66 20.69
CA ALA A 461 -14.26 -25.34 19.32
C ALA A 461 -15.41 -24.66 18.56
N ASN A 462 -16.66 -25.14 18.71
CA ASN A 462 -17.83 -24.52 18.09
C ASN A 462 -18.15 -23.13 18.65
N ASN A 463 -18.05 -22.94 19.97
CA ASN A 463 -18.25 -21.62 20.58
C ASN A 463 -17.18 -20.63 20.11
N LEU A 464 -15.92 -21.07 20.07
CA LEU A 464 -14.81 -20.29 19.53
C LEU A 464 -15.07 -19.88 18.08
N ILE A 465 -15.49 -20.82 17.22
CA ILE A 465 -15.78 -20.54 15.81
C ILE A 465 -16.91 -19.52 15.66
N ASN A 466 -17.97 -19.61 16.46
CA ASN A 466 -19.06 -18.64 16.41
C ASN A 466 -18.57 -17.24 16.81
N GLU A 467 -17.82 -17.13 17.90
CA GLU A 467 -17.30 -15.84 18.38
C GLU A 467 -16.27 -15.24 17.41
N VAL A 468 -15.38 -16.08 16.87
CA VAL A 468 -14.43 -15.70 15.81
C VAL A 468 -15.16 -15.21 14.58
N SER A 469 -16.19 -15.93 14.14
CA SER A 469 -16.97 -15.56 12.95
C SER A 469 -17.68 -14.22 13.14
N GLU A 470 -18.32 -13.99 14.30
CA GLU A 470 -19.02 -12.73 14.58
C GLU A 470 -18.07 -11.52 14.61
N GLN A 471 -16.97 -11.62 15.36
CA GLN A 471 -16.01 -10.53 15.48
C GLN A 471 -15.28 -10.24 14.16
N THR A 472 -14.87 -11.28 13.44
CA THR A 472 -14.22 -11.13 12.13
C THR A 472 -15.17 -10.44 11.14
N VAL A 473 -16.44 -10.84 11.11
CA VAL A 473 -17.40 -10.24 10.16
C VAL A 473 -17.68 -8.78 10.48
N ALA A 474 -17.83 -8.42 11.75
CA ALA A 474 -18.02 -7.03 12.14
C ALA A 474 -16.83 -6.15 11.69
N SER A 475 -15.61 -6.70 11.75
CA SER A 475 -14.41 -6.03 11.24
C SER A 475 -14.41 -5.87 9.73
N ILE A 476 -14.71 -6.94 8.98
CA ILE A 476 -14.82 -6.93 7.52
C ILE A 476 -15.85 -5.90 7.07
N GLU A 477 -17.01 -5.89 7.72
CA GLU A 477 -18.08 -4.92 7.45
C GLU A 477 -17.58 -3.49 7.65
N GLY A 478 -16.89 -3.21 8.76
CA GLY A 478 -16.30 -1.90 9.04
C GLY A 478 -15.32 -1.43 7.96
N GLU A 479 -14.36 -2.29 7.57
CA GLU A 479 -13.36 -1.94 6.56
C GLU A 479 -13.95 -1.79 5.16
N ILE A 480 -14.85 -2.70 4.74
CA ILE A 480 -15.52 -2.59 3.44
C ILE A 480 -16.31 -1.28 3.40
N MET A 481 -17.09 -0.96 4.43
CA MET A 481 -17.88 0.28 4.46
C MET A 481 -17.00 1.52 4.46
N ARG A 482 -15.87 1.50 5.18
CA ARG A 482 -14.88 2.59 5.18
C ARG A 482 -14.26 2.77 3.81
N TYR A 483 -13.89 1.68 3.15
CA TYR A 483 -13.31 1.70 1.82
C TYR A 483 -14.30 2.27 0.78
N ILE A 484 -15.56 1.83 0.82
CA ILE A 484 -16.63 2.38 -0.01
C ILE A 484 -16.80 3.89 0.25
N SER A 485 -16.81 4.30 1.52
CA SER A 485 -16.91 5.72 1.87
C SER A 485 -15.78 6.55 1.25
N ASN A 486 -14.54 6.06 1.29
CA ASN A 486 -13.39 6.75 0.70
C ASN A 486 -13.49 6.87 -0.82
N ILE A 487 -13.93 5.80 -1.50
CA ILE A 487 -14.16 5.83 -2.95
C ILE A 487 -15.24 6.84 -3.29
N ASN A 488 -16.37 6.81 -2.57
CA ASN A 488 -17.47 7.73 -2.79
C ASN A 488 -17.04 9.18 -2.60
N GLU A 489 -16.27 9.48 -1.55
CA GLU A 489 -15.73 10.83 -1.32
C GLU A 489 -14.79 11.27 -2.46
N LYS A 490 -13.94 10.37 -2.96
CA LYS A 490 -13.05 10.65 -4.09
C LYS A 490 -13.82 10.95 -5.37
N ILE A 491 -14.84 10.15 -5.67
CA ILE A 491 -15.75 10.35 -6.81
C ILE A 491 -16.47 11.70 -6.69
N GLU A 492 -17.07 11.99 -5.53
CA GLU A 492 -17.78 13.25 -5.28
C GLU A 492 -16.86 14.46 -5.46
N LYS A 493 -15.63 14.40 -4.93
CA LYS A 493 -14.61 15.45 -5.11
C LYS A 493 -14.25 15.63 -6.58
N ASP A 494 -13.99 14.56 -7.32
CA ASP A 494 -13.63 14.65 -8.75
C ASP A 494 -14.78 15.26 -9.58
N VAL A 495 -16.04 14.90 -9.30
CA VAL A 495 -17.22 15.46 -9.98
C VAL A 495 -17.44 16.93 -9.63
N LEU A 496 -17.31 17.29 -8.35
CA LEU A 496 -17.40 18.70 -7.91
C LEU A 496 -16.31 19.55 -8.55
N ARG A 497 -15.08 19.04 -8.56
CA ARG A 497 -13.94 19.71 -9.17
C ARG A 497 -14.18 19.97 -10.66
N GLN A 498 -14.73 19.02 -11.42
CA GLN A 498 -15.09 19.21 -12.83
C GLN A 498 -16.17 20.28 -13.04
N LYS A 499 -17.21 20.31 -12.21
CA LYS A 499 -18.22 21.38 -12.24
C LYS A 499 -17.60 22.77 -12.09
N GLU A 500 -16.66 22.90 -11.15
CA GLU A 500 -15.98 24.16 -10.90
C GLU A 500 -15.13 24.60 -12.09
N ILE A 501 -14.49 23.68 -12.84
CA ILE A 501 -13.78 24.00 -14.09
C ILE A 501 -14.69 24.73 -15.05
N LEU A 502 -15.80 24.07 -15.41
CA LEU A 502 -16.68 24.52 -16.48
C LEU A 502 -17.39 25.82 -16.11
N LYS A 503 -17.70 26.01 -14.82
CA LYS A 503 -18.26 27.26 -14.32
C LYS A 503 -17.24 28.40 -14.37
N LYS A 504 -16.00 28.10 -13.97
CA LYS A 504 -14.93 29.08 -13.90
C LYS A 504 -14.46 29.52 -15.28
N SER A 505 -14.30 28.59 -16.23
CA SER A 505 -13.97 28.93 -17.62
C SER A 505 -15.01 29.86 -18.26
N ILE A 506 -16.30 29.62 -18.04
CA ILE A 506 -17.37 30.51 -18.51
C ILE A 506 -17.23 31.90 -17.89
N GLN A 507 -17.01 31.98 -16.56
CA GLN A 507 -16.83 33.25 -15.87
C GLN A 507 -15.62 34.03 -16.38
N ASP A 508 -14.49 33.36 -16.60
CA ASP A 508 -13.27 34.01 -17.07
C ASP A 508 -13.43 34.51 -18.51
N VAL A 509 -14.12 33.75 -19.38
CA VAL A 509 -14.47 34.22 -20.72
C VAL A 509 -15.41 35.43 -20.64
N GLU A 510 -16.46 35.40 -19.81
CA GLU A 510 -17.37 36.54 -19.59
C GLU A 510 -16.62 37.83 -19.22
N ILE A 511 -15.61 37.71 -18.34
CA ILE A 511 -14.72 38.81 -17.95
C ILE A 511 -13.93 39.30 -19.17
N ASP A 512 -13.29 38.42 -19.94
CA ASP A 512 -12.46 38.82 -21.08
C ASP A 512 -13.27 39.49 -22.21
N ILE A 513 -14.52 39.05 -22.47
CA ILE A 513 -15.41 39.74 -23.43
C ILE A 513 -15.67 41.20 -23.00
N SER A 514 -15.69 41.47 -21.69
CA SER A 514 -15.92 42.81 -21.17
C SER A 514 -14.71 43.77 -21.27
N ILE A 515 -13.50 43.27 -21.55
CA ILE A 515 -12.22 44.03 -21.45
C ILE A 515 -11.51 44.23 -22.82
N GLU A 516 -12.23 44.67 -23.87
CA GLU A 516 -11.67 45.05 -25.20
C GLU A 516 -11.01 43.93 -26.05
N GLU A 517 -11.23 43.97 -27.38
CA GLU A 517 -10.76 42.95 -28.34
C GLU A 517 -9.22 42.83 -28.44
N SER A 518 -8.45 43.86 -28.08
CA SER A 518 -6.98 43.84 -28.13
C SER A 518 -6.33 42.91 -27.09
N ASN A 519 -7.04 42.55 -26.02
CA ASN A 519 -6.52 41.64 -25.00
C ASN A 519 -6.73 40.16 -25.38
N ARG A 520 -7.79 39.84 -26.13
CA ARG A 520 -8.13 38.47 -26.54
C ARG A 520 -6.99 37.76 -27.27
N ALA A 521 -6.34 38.43 -28.22
CA ALA A 521 -5.22 37.81 -28.96
C ALA A 521 -4.03 37.46 -28.06
N LYS A 522 -3.72 38.30 -27.07
CA LYS A 522 -2.65 38.05 -26.10
C LYS A 522 -3.03 36.96 -25.09
N THR A 523 -4.30 36.90 -24.69
CA THR A 523 -4.84 35.85 -23.83
C THR A 523 -4.74 34.49 -24.51
N MET A 524 -5.15 34.39 -25.79
CA MET A 524 -5.06 33.17 -26.56
C MET A 524 -3.61 32.67 -26.72
N GLU A 525 -2.68 33.55 -27.08
CA GLU A 525 -1.25 33.19 -27.18
C GLU A 525 -0.68 32.68 -25.85
N SER A 526 -1.10 33.30 -24.73
CA SER A 526 -0.74 32.87 -23.38
C SER A 526 -1.35 31.51 -23.00
N LEU A 527 -2.60 31.25 -23.38
CA LEU A 527 -3.29 29.98 -23.13
C LEU A 527 -2.64 28.84 -23.93
N GLU A 528 -2.32 29.07 -25.21
CA GLU A 528 -1.62 28.12 -26.07
C GLU A 528 -0.24 27.73 -25.51
N ALA A 529 0.53 28.73 -25.06
CA ALA A 529 1.86 28.49 -24.48
C ALA A 529 1.79 27.63 -23.20
N ASP A 530 0.82 27.89 -22.32
CA ASP A 530 0.64 27.09 -21.10
C ASP A 530 0.09 25.70 -21.42
N LEU A 531 -0.83 25.59 -22.38
CA LEU A 531 -1.36 24.30 -22.83
C LEU A 531 -0.28 23.41 -23.42
N GLU A 532 0.67 23.96 -24.19
CA GLU A 532 1.80 23.19 -24.73
C GLU A 532 2.68 22.61 -23.61
N VAL A 533 2.91 23.38 -22.54
CA VAL A 533 3.65 22.92 -21.36
C VAL A 533 2.89 21.80 -20.66
N LEU A 534 1.59 21.98 -20.44
CA LEU A 534 0.77 20.98 -19.76
C LEU A 534 0.65 19.68 -20.58
N ARG A 535 0.52 19.76 -21.91
CA ARG A 535 0.49 18.56 -22.77
C ARG A 535 1.77 17.73 -22.64
N LYS A 536 2.94 18.39 -22.58
CA LYS A 536 4.22 17.71 -22.31
C LYS A 536 4.23 17.01 -20.95
N PHE A 537 3.58 17.57 -19.94
CA PHE A 537 3.47 16.94 -18.61
C PHE A 537 2.47 15.78 -18.60
N SER A 538 1.38 15.85 -19.37
CA SER A 538 0.42 14.74 -19.49
C SER A 538 0.98 13.53 -20.23
N GLU A 539 1.97 13.74 -21.11
CA GLU A 539 2.62 12.69 -21.91
C GLU A 539 3.89 12.12 -21.24
N ASP A 540 4.28 12.63 -20.08
CA ASP A 540 5.54 12.30 -19.41
C ASP A 540 5.67 10.78 -19.16
N ASN A 541 6.69 10.16 -19.76
CA ASN A 541 7.06 8.73 -19.68
C ASN A 541 6.01 7.70 -20.17
N LEU A 542 4.97 8.09 -20.89
CA LEU A 542 3.98 7.15 -21.45
C LEU A 542 4.56 6.18 -22.49
N GLU A 543 5.51 6.62 -23.30
CA GLU A 543 6.13 5.78 -24.35
C GLU A 543 6.99 4.63 -23.78
N LYS A 544 7.50 4.77 -22.55
CA LYS A 544 8.26 3.70 -21.88
C LYS A 544 7.34 2.66 -21.24
N GLU A 545 6.25 3.11 -20.62
CA GLU A 545 5.24 2.23 -20.00
C GLU A 545 4.60 1.29 -21.04
N GLN A 546 4.29 1.77 -22.25
CA GLN A 546 3.74 0.94 -23.33
C GLN A 546 4.73 -0.10 -23.88
N SER A 547 6.04 0.15 -23.79
CA SER A 547 7.07 -0.79 -24.25
C SER A 547 7.33 -1.93 -23.25
N GLU A 548 7.09 -1.71 -21.96
CA GLU A 548 7.20 -2.75 -20.92
C GLU A 548 5.95 -3.66 -20.91
N GLU A 549 4.75 -3.11 -21.12
CA GLU A 549 3.51 -3.90 -21.24
C GLU A 549 3.48 -4.80 -22.49
N ALA A 550 4.05 -4.33 -23.62
CA ALA A 550 4.13 -5.13 -24.84
C ALA A 550 5.04 -6.37 -24.73
N THR A 551 5.95 -6.41 -23.75
CA THR A 551 6.82 -7.57 -23.51
C THR A 551 6.21 -8.63 -22.59
N THR A 552 5.06 -8.37 -21.97
CA THR A 552 4.35 -9.35 -21.12
C THR A 552 3.25 -10.14 -21.83
N ASP A 553 2.84 -9.73 -23.03
CA ASP A 553 1.77 -10.40 -23.81
C ASP A 553 2.28 -11.28 -24.97
N GLU A 554 3.60 -11.34 -25.23
CA GLU A 554 4.18 -12.20 -26.28
C GLU A 554 4.73 -13.57 -25.80
N GLU A 555 4.62 -13.91 -24.51
CA GLU A 555 5.00 -15.23 -23.97
C GLU A 555 3.89 -15.95 -23.17
N ALA A 556 2.63 -15.85 -23.62
CA ALA A 556 1.52 -16.68 -23.11
C ALA A 556 1.07 -17.76 -24.11
#